data_AF-A0A4P5ZB25-F1
#
_entry.id   AF-A0A4P5ZB25-F1
#
_cell.length_a   1.000
_cell.length_b   1.000
_cell.length_c   1.000
_cell.angle_alpha   90.00
_cell.angle_beta   90.00
_cell.angle_gamma   90.00
#
_symmetry.space_group_name_H-M   'P 1'
#
loop_
_entity.id
_entity.type
_entity.pdbx_description
1 polymer ?
#
loop_
_entity_poly.entity_id
_entity_poly.type
_entity_poly.pdbx_seq_one_letter_code
_entity_poly.pdbx_strand_id
1 'polypeptide(L)'
;MADAPPTGKSATQQVWKPALQRGIPSASESESHLLTWPRRILLTAVAFGGSSIYALSFAHAPERARWLPVAAAIGVAAGVSWIVFGLVLLGVTGRRPSVWHWADACLRTMAVGMTIKMTTVVANLVAPTAAGFHLAVLVAANLAMAAMFVAQARPLGVSVRAALALWFGVLNGVFAIVLAGLLTGR
;
A
#
# COMPACT_ATOMS: atom_id res chain seq x y z
N MET A 1 14.05 71.01 25.53
CA MET A 1 14.48 69.85 24.74
C MET A 1 14.36 68.65 25.64
N ALA A 2 13.34 67.82 25.43
CA ALA A 2 13.07 66.64 26.25
C ALA A 2 13.26 65.40 25.37
N ASP A 3 14.21 64.55 25.74
CA ASP A 3 14.56 63.32 25.05
C ASP A 3 13.44 62.27 25.22
N ALA A 4 12.99 61.73 24.09
CA ALA A 4 12.04 60.63 24.06
C ALA A 4 12.77 59.28 24.29
N PRO A 5 12.18 58.33 25.04
CA PRO A 5 12.82 57.06 25.34
C PRO A 5 12.75 56.09 24.14
N PRO A 6 13.72 55.17 24.00
CA PRO A 6 13.78 54.24 22.88
C PRO A 6 12.69 53.16 22.99
N THR A 7 11.90 53.01 21.93
CA THR A 7 10.91 51.94 21.76
C THR A 7 11.60 50.58 21.70
N GLY A 8 11.59 49.87 22.83
CA GLY A 8 12.07 48.50 22.94
C GLY A 8 11.27 47.55 22.06
N LYS A 9 11.96 46.84 21.17
CA LYS A 9 11.40 45.71 20.41
C LYS A 9 10.90 44.67 21.41
N SER A 10 9.60 44.35 21.35
CA SER A 10 8.95 43.51 22.34
C SER A 10 9.55 42.10 22.37
N ALA A 11 9.80 41.60 23.59
CA ALA A 11 10.27 40.25 23.86
C ALA A 11 9.40 39.15 23.22
N THR A 12 8.16 39.48 22.83
CA THR A 12 7.25 38.59 22.13
C THR A 12 7.68 38.25 20.70
N GLN A 13 8.52 39.03 20.00
CA GLN A 13 9.00 38.64 18.66
C GLN A 13 10.10 37.56 18.69
N GLN A 14 10.79 37.37 19.82
CA GLN A 14 11.94 36.47 19.90
C GLN A 14 11.55 35.02 20.23
N VAL A 15 10.34 34.79 20.76
CA VAL A 15 9.85 33.46 21.16
C VAL A 15 9.34 32.62 19.99
N TRP A 16 8.93 33.24 18.87
CA TRP A 16 8.23 32.52 17.78
C TRP A 16 9.15 31.91 16.72
N LYS A 17 10.42 32.35 16.61
CA LYS A 17 11.35 31.80 15.61
C LYS A 17 11.80 30.34 15.86
N PRO A 18 12.05 29.88 17.09
CA PRO A 18 12.50 28.50 17.33
C PRO A 18 11.39 27.44 17.18
N ALA A 19 10.11 27.84 17.26
CA ALA A 19 8.98 26.91 17.14
C ALA A 19 8.68 26.53 15.68
N LEU A 20 8.93 27.45 14.74
CA LEU A 20 8.75 27.20 13.30
C LEU A 20 9.88 26.36 12.68
N GLN A 21 11.06 26.33 13.31
CA GLN A 21 12.21 25.55 12.81
C GLN A 21 12.19 24.07 13.20
N ARG A 22 11.33 23.65 14.14
CA ARG A 22 11.24 22.26 14.62
C ARG A 22 10.39 21.32 13.76
N GLY A 23 9.82 21.81 12.64
CA GLY A 23 8.81 21.08 11.88
C GLY A 23 9.24 20.55 10.51
N ILE A 24 10.46 20.84 10.04
CA ILE A 24 10.94 20.37 8.74
C ILE A 24 11.99 19.29 9.02
N PRO A 25 11.67 17.99 8.86
CA PRO A 25 12.66 16.94 8.89
C PRO A 25 13.80 17.30 7.95
N SER A 26 15.03 17.20 8.44
CA SER A 26 16.20 17.38 7.58
C SER A 26 16.10 16.40 6.40
N ALA A 27 16.57 16.77 5.20
CA ALA A 27 16.52 15.87 4.03
C ALA A 27 17.15 14.49 4.34
N SER A 28 18.14 14.46 5.23
CA SER A 28 18.78 13.25 5.78
C SER A 28 17.87 12.35 6.60
N GLU A 29 16.88 12.88 7.35
CA GLU A 29 15.92 12.06 8.09
C GLU A 29 14.88 11.43 7.16
N SER A 30 14.50 12.10 6.08
CA SER A 30 13.59 11.53 5.07
C SER A 30 14.23 10.37 4.31
N GLU A 31 15.53 10.44 3.99
CA GLU A 31 16.23 9.36 3.28
C GLU A 31 16.37 8.10 4.13
N SER A 32 16.44 8.22 5.46
CA SER A 32 16.59 7.09 6.39
C SER A 32 15.43 6.09 6.36
N HIS A 33 14.27 6.48 5.81
CA HIS A 33 13.08 5.63 5.72
C HIS A 33 12.94 4.85 4.42
N LEU A 34 13.77 5.14 3.41
CA LEU A 34 13.76 4.43 2.14
C LEU A 34 14.29 3.00 2.29
N LEU A 35 13.69 2.08 1.55
CA LEU A 35 14.21 0.72 1.48
C LEU A 35 15.49 0.69 0.65
N THR A 36 16.46 -0.11 1.12
CA THR A 36 17.63 -0.46 0.32
C THR A 36 17.21 -1.28 -0.91
N TRP A 37 18.01 -1.21 -1.98
CA TRP A 37 17.77 -1.98 -3.21
C TRP A 37 17.56 -3.49 -2.96
N PRO A 38 18.38 -4.18 -2.14
CA PRO A 38 18.16 -5.58 -1.84
C PRO A 38 16.79 -5.85 -1.20
N ARG A 39 16.33 -4.97 -0.31
CA ARG A 39 14.99 -5.10 0.29
C ARG A 39 13.89 -4.89 -0.73
N ARG A 40 14.02 -3.94 -1.66
CA ARG A 40 13.04 -3.74 -2.75
C ARG A 40 12.93 -4.98 -3.63
N ILE A 41 14.07 -5.55 -4.02
CA ILE A 41 14.13 -6.79 -4.82
C ILE A 41 13.44 -7.93 -4.05
N LEU A 42 13.76 -8.09 -2.76
CA LEU A 42 13.16 -9.10 -1.92
C LEU A 42 11.63 -8.93 -1.81
N LEU A 43 11.13 -7.73 -1.50
CA LEU A 43 9.69 -7.49 -1.39
C LEU A 43 8.96 -7.66 -2.73
N THR A 44 9.63 -7.28 -3.83
CA THR A 44 9.12 -7.52 -5.19
C THR A 44 9.01 -9.02 -5.45
N ALA A 45 10.05 -9.80 -5.13
CA ALA A 45 10.04 -11.25 -5.25
C ALA A 45 8.96 -11.90 -4.36
N VAL A 46 8.76 -11.39 -3.13
CA VAL A 46 7.66 -11.84 -2.25
C VAL A 46 6.30 -11.53 -2.87
N ALA A 47 6.11 -10.36 -3.46
CA ALA A 47 4.85 -9.98 -4.09
C ALA A 47 4.51 -10.88 -5.29
N PHE A 48 5.45 -11.04 -6.24
CA PHE A 48 5.24 -11.86 -7.43
C PHE A 48 5.24 -13.35 -7.11
N GLY A 49 6.28 -13.84 -6.42
CA GLY A 49 6.42 -15.23 -6.03
C GLY A 49 5.28 -15.70 -5.13
N GLY A 50 4.92 -14.91 -4.12
CA GLY A 50 3.80 -15.21 -3.23
C GLY A 50 2.46 -15.26 -3.96
N SER A 51 2.21 -14.36 -4.91
CA SER A 51 1.00 -14.39 -5.74
C SER A 51 0.94 -15.63 -6.62
N SER A 52 2.06 -16.00 -7.25
CA SER A 52 2.15 -17.21 -8.07
C SER A 52 1.95 -18.49 -7.26
N ILE A 53 2.61 -18.60 -6.10
CA ILE A 53 2.46 -19.75 -5.19
C ILE A 53 1.01 -19.83 -4.68
N TYR A 54 0.42 -18.71 -4.30
CA TYR A 54 -0.98 -18.64 -3.89
C TYR A 54 -1.92 -19.14 -4.99
N ALA A 55 -1.75 -18.67 -6.23
CA ALA A 55 -2.55 -19.11 -7.37
C ALA A 55 -2.36 -20.62 -7.67
N LEU A 56 -1.12 -21.10 -7.66
CA LEU A 56 -0.80 -22.52 -7.87
C LEU A 56 -1.36 -23.43 -6.76
N SER A 57 -1.52 -22.93 -5.54
CA SER A 57 -2.11 -23.71 -4.45
C SER A 57 -3.55 -24.18 -4.76
N PHE A 58 -4.29 -23.47 -5.62
CA PHE A 58 -5.63 -23.88 -6.07
C PHE A 58 -5.61 -25.14 -6.96
N ALA A 59 -4.46 -25.56 -7.49
CA ALA A 59 -4.33 -26.84 -8.18
C ALA A 59 -4.60 -28.04 -7.24
N HIS A 60 -4.50 -27.83 -5.92
CA HIS A 60 -4.72 -28.82 -4.88
C HIS A 60 -6.13 -28.74 -4.28
N ALA A 61 -6.96 -27.80 -4.72
CA ALA A 61 -8.35 -27.68 -4.28
C ALA A 61 -9.23 -28.76 -4.93
N PRO A 62 -10.33 -29.21 -4.27
CA PRO A 62 -11.18 -30.29 -4.79
C PRO A 62 -11.82 -29.94 -6.14
N GLU A 63 -12.13 -28.65 -6.36
CA GLU A 63 -12.74 -28.12 -7.58
C GLU A 63 -11.72 -27.42 -8.49
N ARG A 64 -10.48 -27.93 -8.58
CA ARG A 64 -9.37 -27.25 -9.31
C ARG A 64 -9.72 -26.77 -10.73
N ALA A 65 -10.52 -27.54 -11.49
CA ALA A 65 -10.91 -27.20 -12.86
C ALA A 65 -11.73 -25.89 -12.92
N ARG A 66 -12.53 -25.63 -11.88
CA ARG A 66 -13.30 -24.40 -11.71
C ARG A 66 -12.44 -23.27 -11.14
N TRP A 67 -11.57 -23.57 -10.19
CA TRP A 67 -10.83 -22.54 -9.43
C TRP A 67 -9.55 -22.04 -10.10
N LEU A 68 -8.84 -22.87 -10.87
CA LEU A 68 -7.61 -22.46 -11.57
C LEU A 68 -7.84 -21.25 -12.50
N PRO A 69 -8.86 -21.23 -13.37
CA PRO A 69 -9.13 -20.08 -14.23
C PRO A 69 -9.54 -18.81 -13.46
N VAL A 70 -10.18 -18.98 -12.30
CA VAL A 70 -10.58 -17.88 -11.40
C VAL A 70 -9.35 -17.32 -10.67
N ALA A 71 -8.50 -18.19 -10.13
CA ALA A 71 -7.26 -17.79 -9.47
C ALA A 71 -6.32 -17.03 -10.42
N ALA A 72 -6.20 -17.49 -11.68
CA ALA A 72 -5.47 -16.78 -12.72
C ALA A 72 -6.07 -15.39 -13.00
N ALA A 73 -7.40 -15.30 -13.14
CA ALA A 73 -8.10 -14.03 -13.36
C ALA A 73 -7.90 -13.06 -12.18
N ILE A 74 -7.95 -13.55 -10.94
CA ILE A 74 -7.65 -12.78 -9.73
C ILE A 74 -6.21 -12.26 -9.76
N GLY A 75 -5.24 -13.10 -10.14
CA GLY A 75 -3.84 -12.70 -10.25
C GLY A 75 -3.63 -11.58 -11.26
N VAL A 76 -4.22 -11.71 -12.45
CA VAL A 76 -4.16 -10.68 -13.51
C VAL A 76 -4.84 -9.39 -13.04
N ALA A 77 -6.06 -9.48 -12.49
CA ALA A 77 -6.80 -8.33 -12.00
C ALA A 77 -6.03 -7.58 -10.89
N ALA A 78 -5.37 -8.31 -9.98
CA ALA A 78 -4.52 -7.72 -8.96
C ALA A 78 -3.28 -7.02 -9.57
N GLY A 79 -2.61 -7.65 -10.54
CA GLY A 79 -1.46 -7.05 -11.21
C GLY A 79 -1.82 -5.73 -11.89
N VAL A 80 -2.91 -5.71 -12.66
CA VAL A 80 -3.41 -4.50 -13.34
C VAL A 80 -3.84 -3.44 -12.32
N SER A 81 -4.58 -3.81 -11.28
CA SER A 81 -5.07 -2.85 -10.30
C SER A 81 -3.94 -2.14 -9.55
N TRP A 82 -2.88 -2.85 -9.18
CA TRP A 82 -1.71 -2.25 -8.53
C TRP A 82 -0.96 -1.25 -9.42
N ILE A 83 -0.84 -1.54 -10.71
CA ILE A 83 -0.22 -0.62 -11.68
C ILE A 83 -1.07 0.66 -11.78
N VAL A 84 -2.38 0.52 -12.02
CA VAL A 84 -3.29 1.67 -12.12
C VAL A 84 -3.33 2.47 -10.83
N PHE A 85 -3.41 1.80 -9.69
CA PHE A 85 -3.37 2.43 -8.37
C PHE A 85 -2.09 3.24 -8.17
N GLY A 86 -0.92 2.68 -8.51
CA GLY A 86 0.35 3.39 -8.44
C GLY A 86 0.37 4.65 -9.30
N LEU A 87 -0.15 4.57 -10.53
CA LEU A 87 -0.24 5.72 -11.44
C LEU A 87 -1.16 6.82 -10.89
N VAL A 88 -2.35 6.46 -10.41
CA VAL A 88 -3.31 7.42 -9.84
C VAL A 88 -2.77 8.02 -8.55
N LEU A 89 -2.14 7.21 -7.68
CA LEU A 89 -1.47 7.68 -6.46
C LEU A 89 -0.41 8.73 -6.78
N LEU A 90 0.46 8.47 -7.77
CA LEU A 90 1.48 9.42 -8.20
C LEU A 90 0.88 10.70 -8.79
N GLY A 91 -0.25 10.59 -9.50
CA GLY A 91 -1.00 11.73 -10.02
C GLY A 91 -1.59 12.59 -8.89
N VAL A 92 -2.30 11.98 -7.95
CA VAL A 92 -2.94 12.66 -6.81
C VAL A 92 -1.91 13.30 -5.88
N THR A 93 -0.76 12.67 -5.69
CA THR A 93 0.31 13.16 -4.79
C THR A 93 1.28 14.13 -5.47
N GLY A 94 1.15 14.34 -6.79
CA GLY A 94 2.13 15.12 -7.56
C GLY A 94 3.55 14.56 -7.44
N ARG A 95 3.68 13.25 -7.24
CA ARG A 95 4.96 12.52 -7.01
C ARG A 95 5.73 12.92 -5.75
N ARG A 96 5.13 13.70 -4.83
CA ARG A 96 5.76 14.10 -3.56
C ARG A 96 5.50 13.07 -2.45
N PRO A 97 6.45 12.83 -1.52
CA PRO A 97 7.79 13.43 -1.45
C PRO A 97 8.75 12.89 -2.53
N SER A 98 8.65 11.60 -2.88
CA SER A 98 9.29 11.05 -4.09
C SER A 98 8.58 9.77 -4.54
N VAL A 99 8.77 9.38 -5.81
CA VAL A 99 8.24 8.12 -6.35
C VAL A 99 8.69 6.91 -5.54
N TRP A 100 9.91 6.93 -5.02
CA TRP A 100 10.49 5.84 -4.25
C TRP A 100 9.82 5.63 -2.89
N HIS A 101 9.40 6.70 -2.22
CA HIS A 101 8.64 6.58 -0.97
C HIS A 101 7.30 5.85 -1.23
N TRP A 102 6.64 6.17 -2.33
CA TRP A 102 5.39 5.51 -2.71
C TRP A 102 5.61 4.06 -3.14
N ALA A 103 6.67 3.78 -3.89
CA ALA A 103 7.04 2.41 -4.23
C ALA A 103 7.29 1.57 -2.97
N ASP A 104 8.05 2.09 -2.01
CA ASP A 104 8.36 1.41 -0.75
C ASP A 104 7.10 1.18 0.10
N ALA A 105 6.20 2.16 0.14
CA ALA A 105 4.90 2.03 0.82
C ALA A 105 4.04 0.92 0.17
N CYS A 106 3.96 0.89 -1.16
CA CYS A 106 3.24 -0.15 -1.91
C CYS A 106 3.86 -1.54 -1.68
N LEU A 107 5.18 -1.68 -1.77
CA LEU A 107 5.88 -2.95 -1.58
C LEU A 107 5.68 -3.53 -0.17
N ARG A 108 5.82 -2.70 0.87
CA ARG A 108 5.56 -3.11 2.26
C ARG A 108 4.10 -3.51 2.46
N THR A 109 3.18 -2.77 1.83
CA THR A 109 1.75 -3.11 1.87
C THR A 109 1.47 -4.45 1.21
N MET A 110 1.96 -4.68 -0.01
CA MET A 110 1.81 -5.97 -0.70
C MET A 110 2.37 -7.13 0.13
N ALA A 111 3.53 -6.94 0.76
CA ALA A 111 4.17 -7.97 1.57
C ALA A 111 3.29 -8.41 2.76
N VAL A 112 2.62 -7.47 3.44
CA VAL A 112 1.65 -7.79 4.50
C VAL A 112 0.53 -8.70 3.95
N GLY A 113 -0.03 -8.34 2.80
CA GLY A 113 -1.06 -9.15 2.16
C GLY A 113 -0.57 -10.55 1.79
N MET A 114 0.66 -10.67 1.27
CA MET A 114 1.23 -11.96 0.93
C MET A 114 1.52 -12.83 2.15
N THR A 115 2.02 -12.26 3.24
CA THR A 115 2.22 -13.01 4.51
C THR A 115 0.91 -13.63 4.99
N ILE A 116 -0.20 -12.86 4.94
CA ILE A 116 -1.52 -13.38 5.32
C ILE A 116 -1.98 -14.46 4.33
N LYS A 117 -1.84 -14.24 3.02
CA LYS A 117 -2.25 -15.23 2.00
C LYS A 117 -1.43 -16.52 2.04
N MET A 118 -0.18 -16.49 2.50
CA MET A 118 0.63 -17.71 2.67
C MET A 118 0.00 -18.69 3.68
N THR A 119 -0.82 -18.23 4.62
CA THR A 119 -1.59 -19.12 5.50
C THR A 119 -2.54 -20.01 4.69
N THR A 120 -3.10 -19.51 3.59
CA THR A 120 -3.93 -20.30 2.68
C THR A 120 -3.14 -21.35 1.93
N VAL A 121 -1.91 -21.04 1.52
CA VAL A 121 -1.04 -22.00 0.84
C VAL A 121 -0.77 -23.16 1.77
N VAL A 122 -0.34 -22.90 3.01
CA VAL A 122 -0.11 -23.93 4.02
C VAL A 122 -1.39 -24.73 4.28
N ALA A 123 -2.52 -24.05 4.46
CA ALA A 123 -3.80 -24.72 4.69
C ALA A 123 -4.14 -25.68 3.55
N ASN A 124 -4.09 -25.22 2.29
CA ASN A 124 -4.37 -26.06 1.11
C ASN A 124 -3.43 -27.25 0.95
N LEU A 125 -2.17 -27.13 1.38
CA LEU A 125 -1.21 -28.24 1.35
C LEU A 125 -1.48 -29.28 2.42
N VAL A 126 -2.02 -28.88 3.58
CA VAL A 126 -2.36 -29.79 4.70
C VAL A 126 -3.72 -30.45 4.46
N ALA A 127 -4.73 -29.66 4.10
CA ALA A 127 -6.08 -30.13 3.82
C ALA A 127 -6.79 -29.14 2.87
N PRO A 128 -7.44 -29.60 1.79
CA PRO A 128 -8.09 -28.70 0.86
C PRO A 128 -9.16 -27.85 1.58
N THR A 129 -9.08 -26.53 1.46
CA THR A 129 -9.96 -25.61 2.19
C THR A 129 -11.17 -25.19 1.35
N ALA A 130 -12.26 -24.81 2.04
CA ALA A 130 -13.48 -24.34 1.38
C ALA A 130 -13.32 -22.92 0.83
N ALA A 131 -14.12 -22.58 -0.19
CA ALA A 131 -14.13 -21.23 -0.79
C ALA A 131 -14.35 -20.10 0.23
N GLY A 132 -15.17 -20.33 1.27
CA GLY A 132 -15.40 -19.36 2.33
C GLY A 132 -14.14 -19.01 3.13
N PHE A 133 -13.23 -19.97 3.33
CA PHE A 133 -11.94 -19.73 3.98
C PHE A 133 -11.04 -18.85 3.09
N HIS A 134 -10.95 -19.16 1.79
CA HIS A 134 -10.22 -18.32 0.84
C HIS A 134 -10.73 -16.88 0.82
N LEU A 135 -12.05 -16.71 0.82
CA LEU A 135 -12.67 -15.39 0.85
C LEU A 135 -12.35 -14.65 2.16
N ALA A 136 -12.45 -15.32 3.31
CA ALA A 136 -12.11 -14.74 4.60
C ALA A 136 -10.65 -14.27 4.65
N VAL A 137 -9.71 -15.10 4.17
CA VAL A 137 -8.29 -14.72 4.11
C VAL A 137 -8.05 -13.56 3.14
N LEU A 138 -8.72 -13.55 1.98
CA LEU A 138 -8.64 -12.46 1.02
C LEU A 138 -9.14 -11.14 1.61
N VAL A 139 -10.28 -11.15 2.31
CA VAL A 139 -10.84 -9.97 2.98
C VAL A 139 -9.90 -9.50 4.10
N ALA A 140 -9.42 -10.41 4.95
CA ALA A 140 -8.48 -10.09 6.02
C ALA A 140 -7.19 -9.47 5.48
N ALA A 141 -6.61 -10.07 4.43
CA ALA A 141 -5.44 -9.53 3.75
C ALA A 141 -5.71 -8.13 3.19
N ASN A 142 -6.85 -7.91 2.53
CA ASN A 142 -7.20 -6.61 1.96
C ASN A 142 -7.34 -5.53 3.04
N LEU A 143 -7.98 -5.83 4.16
CA LEU A 143 -8.15 -4.88 5.27
C LEU A 143 -6.80 -4.57 5.96
N ALA A 144 -5.98 -5.59 6.20
CA ALA A 144 -4.64 -5.41 6.77
C ALA A 144 -3.75 -4.56 5.86
N MET A 145 -3.80 -4.82 4.55
CA MET A 145 -3.10 -4.00 3.56
C MET A 145 -3.63 -2.56 3.53
N ALA A 146 -4.95 -2.35 3.58
CA ALA A 146 -5.53 -1.01 3.64
C ALA A 146 -5.03 -0.23 4.87
N ALA A 147 -5.04 -0.88 6.04
CA ALA A 147 -4.54 -0.29 7.28
C ALA A 147 -3.04 0.05 7.19
N MET A 148 -2.23 -0.86 6.65
CA MET A 148 -0.80 -0.63 6.43
C MET A 148 -0.55 0.51 5.44
N PHE A 149 -1.30 0.57 4.33
CA PHE A 149 -1.19 1.64 3.36
C PHE A 149 -1.54 2.99 3.98
N VAL A 150 -2.64 3.09 4.71
CA VAL A 150 -3.05 4.31 5.42
C VAL A 150 -1.97 4.74 6.43
N ALA A 151 -1.44 3.79 7.20
CA ALA A 151 -0.37 4.06 8.17
C ALA A 151 0.90 4.63 7.50
N GLN A 152 1.24 4.15 6.30
CA GLN A 152 2.40 4.63 5.54
C GLN A 152 2.13 5.92 4.76
N ALA A 153 0.91 6.11 4.25
CA ALA A 153 0.54 7.27 3.45
C ALA A 153 0.40 8.54 4.31
N ARG A 154 0.01 8.40 5.58
CA ARG A 154 -0.14 9.52 6.52
C ARG A 154 1.15 10.32 6.72
N PRO A 155 2.31 9.72 7.09
CA PRO A 155 3.59 10.43 7.17
C PRO A 155 4.03 11.09 5.86
N LEU A 156 3.57 10.57 4.71
CA LEU A 156 3.88 11.08 3.38
C LEU A 156 2.94 12.23 2.94
N GLY A 157 2.07 12.71 3.83
CA GLY A 157 1.19 13.87 3.60
C GLY A 157 -0.17 13.55 2.99
N VAL A 158 -0.56 12.27 2.87
CA VAL A 158 -1.89 11.88 2.37
C VAL A 158 -2.85 11.70 3.54
N SER A 159 -4.00 12.38 3.49
CA SER A 159 -5.04 12.23 4.50
C SER A 159 -5.62 10.81 4.52
N VAL A 160 -6.11 10.36 5.68
CA VAL A 160 -6.75 9.05 5.83
C VAL A 160 -7.89 8.85 4.83
N ARG A 161 -8.72 9.88 4.64
CA ARG A 161 -9.83 9.83 3.68
C ARG A 161 -9.34 9.62 2.25
N ALA A 162 -8.31 10.35 1.82
CA ALA A 162 -7.73 10.19 0.49
C ALA A 162 -7.06 8.82 0.32
N ALA A 163 -6.34 8.32 1.33
CA ALA A 163 -5.74 6.99 1.28
C ALA A 163 -6.80 5.89 1.17
N LEU A 164 -7.90 5.97 1.94
CA LEU A 164 -9.02 5.04 1.85
C LEU A 164 -9.75 5.14 0.51
N ALA A 165 -9.97 6.34 -0.01
CA ALA A 165 -10.57 6.54 -1.33
C ALA A 165 -9.71 5.95 -2.46
N LEU A 166 -8.39 6.13 -2.41
CA LEU A 166 -7.46 5.49 -3.35
C LEU A 166 -7.51 3.96 -3.20
N TRP A 167 -7.54 3.44 -1.98
CA TRP A 167 -7.58 2.00 -1.73
C TRP A 167 -8.89 1.36 -2.21
N PHE A 168 -10.02 1.81 -1.68
CA PHE A 168 -11.32 1.20 -1.97
C PHE A 168 -11.90 1.62 -3.32
N GLY A 169 -11.71 2.88 -3.71
CA GLY A 169 -12.22 3.41 -4.97
C GLY A 169 -11.37 3.01 -6.17
N VAL A 170 -10.04 3.18 -6.08
CA VAL A 170 -9.15 2.93 -7.23
C VAL A 170 -8.68 1.48 -7.24
N LEU A 171 -7.96 1.02 -6.20
CA LEU A 171 -7.38 -0.32 -6.21
C LEU A 171 -8.45 -1.41 -6.28
N ASN A 172 -9.42 -1.39 -5.35
CA ASN A 172 -10.49 -2.40 -5.33
C ASN A 172 -11.51 -2.21 -6.46
N GLY A 173 -11.79 -0.97 -6.86
CA GLY A 173 -12.68 -0.68 -7.99
C GLY A 173 -12.11 -1.21 -9.31
N VAL A 174 -10.85 -0.91 -9.64
CA VAL A 174 -10.18 -1.44 -10.84
C VAL A 174 -10.08 -2.95 -10.77
N PHE A 175 -9.72 -3.52 -9.62
CA PHE A 175 -9.69 -4.96 -9.43
C PHE A 175 -11.04 -5.61 -9.78
N ALA A 176 -12.15 -5.07 -9.25
CA ALA A 176 -13.49 -5.60 -9.49
C ALA A 176 -13.88 -5.51 -10.97
N ILE A 177 -13.60 -4.39 -11.63
CA ILE A 177 -13.89 -4.20 -13.07
C ILE A 177 -13.10 -5.18 -13.93
N VAL A 178 -11.78 -5.29 -13.71
CA VAL A 178 -10.93 -6.20 -14.48
C VAL A 178 -11.33 -7.65 -14.25
N LEU A 179 -11.57 -8.03 -12.99
CA LEU A 179 -12.01 -9.39 -12.66
C LEU A 179 -13.36 -9.72 -13.31
N ALA A 180 -14.34 -8.82 -13.23
CA ALA A 180 -15.64 -9.01 -13.88
C ALA A 180 -15.48 -9.21 -15.39
N GLY A 181 -14.71 -8.36 -16.07
CA GLY A 181 -14.45 -8.49 -17.50
C GLY A 181 -13.75 -9.79 -17.88
N LEU A 182 -12.80 -10.27 -17.08
CA LEU A 182 -12.11 -11.54 -17.31
C LEU A 182 -13.01 -12.77 -17.09
N LEU A 183 -14.03 -12.65 -16.24
CA LEU A 183 -14.96 -13.75 -15.94
C LEU A 183 -16.19 -13.78 -16.85
N THR A 184 -16.65 -12.64 -17.36
CA THR A 184 -17.80 -12.56 -18.29
C THR A 184 -17.40 -12.66 -19.76
N GLY A 185 -16.15 -12.40 -20.10
CA GLY A 185 -15.61 -12.53 -21.47
C GLY A 185 -15.20 -13.96 -21.86
N ARG A 186 -15.58 -14.96 -21.06
CA ARG A 186 -15.37 -16.40 -21.32
C ARG A 186 -16.72 -17.08 -21.55
#